data_AF-A0A163ZIB6-F1
#
_entry.id   AF-A0A163ZIB6-F1
#
_cell.length_a   1.000
_cell.length_b   1.000
_cell.length_c   1.000
_cell.angle_alpha   90.00
_cell.angle_beta   90.00
_cell.angle_gamma   90.00
#
_symmetry.space_group_name_H-M   'P 1'
#
loop_
_entity.id
_entity.type
_entity.pdbx_description
1 polymer ?
#
loop_
_entity_poly.entity_id
_entity_poly.type
_entity_poly.pdbx_seq_one_letter_code
_entity_poly.pdbx_strand_id
1 'polypeptide(L)'
;MTAEYFDLGSYHRPIETSCAEAQLWFDRGLVWAYAFNHEEAVRCFERALALDPELAIARWGIAYAVGPNYNKAWEAFDPVDLRGSLARAGAELQLAERGRATPVEKGLIAALWTRFPADDLDAGVIAYADAMASLAAAYPDDVDVQALAADALVNVTAWALWDTATGEPAAGSRVLEAKRILDAALATPAGRQHPGILHLYLHTMEMSATPEDALPAADLLRGLVPDAGHLQHMPSHIDVLCGDYRSSVTANLAAVQADRRFVSREGPLNFYSLYRAHDLHFIVYSAMLEGRLQMALQAADELAGQLTAELLSIESPPMADWLEAFVALRTHVLVRFGRWDELIAQPLPEDQGLYCTTTATIHYGRGVALAATDQLAQADAERAAFTKAYDRIPGSRYLFNNTSRDILAVAAAMLDGEIAYREARFDEAFGHLRRAVELDDRLPYDEPWGWMQPTRHSYGALLLEQGHVEKAAAVYAADLGLDPTLARPCQHPGNVWSLHGYHECLRQLGRTAEATLISQQLRLAVARADVPIRASCACRLDVSGS
;
A
#
# COMPACT_ATOMS: atom_id res chain seq x y z
N MET A 1 1.04 38.39 1.83
CA MET A 1 1.48 37.40 2.83
C MET A 1 1.75 36.12 2.06
N THR A 2 3.02 35.77 1.86
CA THR A 2 3.36 34.45 1.30
C THR A 2 2.82 33.41 2.26
N ALA A 3 1.98 32.48 1.78
CA ALA A 3 1.49 31.40 2.63
C ALA A 3 2.68 30.69 3.29
N GLU A 4 2.53 30.35 4.57
CA GLU A 4 3.51 29.55 5.32
C GLU A 4 3.81 28.26 4.55
N TYR A 5 5.07 27.83 4.56
CA TYR A 5 5.49 26.59 3.90
C TYR A 5 5.08 25.38 4.77
N PHE A 6 5.15 24.17 4.22
CA PHE A 6 4.84 22.93 4.92
C PHE A 6 5.68 22.75 6.20
N ASP A 7 5.07 22.20 7.25
CA ASP A 7 5.74 21.74 8.47
C ASP A 7 6.37 20.35 8.25
N LEU A 8 7.68 20.35 7.96
CA LEU A 8 8.46 19.14 7.70
C LEU A 8 9.26 18.67 8.93
N GLY A 9 8.90 19.14 10.12
CA GLY A 9 9.64 18.85 11.35
C GLY A 9 10.98 19.59 11.42
N SER A 10 11.87 19.11 12.30
CA SER A 10 13.13 19.78 12.65
C SER A 10 14.38 19.12 12.11
N TYR A 11 14.24 18.22 11.13
CA TYR A 11 15.39 17.51 10.55
C TYR A 11 16.36 18.48 9.87
N HIS A 12 17.66 18.24 10.04
CA HIS A 12 18.72 19.11 9.52
C HIS A 12 19.95 18.29 9.16
N ARG A 13 20.44 18.44 7.92
CA ARG A 13 21.72 17.90 7.46
C ARG A 13 22.67 19.06 7.14
N PRO A 14 23.77 19.26 7.89
CA PRO A 14 24.74 20.30 7.57
C PRO A 14 25.33 20.11 6.16
N ILE A 15 25.33 21.17 5.34
CA ILE A 15 25.96 21.19 4.00
C ILE A 15 26.96 22.34 3.86
N GLU A 16 27.79 22.30 2.82
CA GLU A 16 28.83 23.30 2.57
C GLU A 16 28.29 24.61 1.95
N THR A 17 27.42 25.31 2.68
CA THR A 17 26.90 26.64 2.31
C THR A 17 26.97 27.63 3.46
N SER A 18 27.24 28.90 3.13
CA SER A 18 27.11 30.02 4.08
C SER A 18 25.72 30.66 4.04
N CYS A 19 24.84 30.24 3.13
CA CYS A 19 23.50 30.79 2.97
C CYS A 19 22.49 29.97 3.80
N ALA A 20 22.03 30.53 4.92
CA ALA A 20 21.05 29.86 5.79
C ALA A 20 19.74 29.51 5.06
N GLU A 21 19.31 30.32 4.08
CA GLU A 21 18.13 29.98 3.27
C GLU A 21 18.39 28.82 2.32
N ALA A 22 19.58 28.72 1.71
CA ALA A 22 19.94 27.59 0.85
C ALA A 22 20.00 26.28 1.64
N GLN A 23 20.58 26.32 2.85
CA GLN A 23 20.55 25.20 3.81
C GLN A 23 19.12 24.75 4.12
N LEU A 24 18.23 25.69 4.46
CA LEU A 24 16.83 25.37 4.75
C LEU A 24 16.11 24.72 3.57
N TRP A 25 16.30 25.22 2.35
CA TRP A 25 15.69 24.64 1.16
C TRP A 25 16.28 23.26 0.81
N PHE A 26 17.56 23.04 1.08
CA PHE A 26 18.16 21.72 0.95
C PHE A 26 17.57 20.72 1.97
N ASP A 27 17.48 21.09 3.25
CA ASP A 27 16.90 20.24 4.29
C ASP A 27 15.46 19.84 3.93
N ARG A 28 14.65 20.80 3.45
CA ARG A 28 13.30 20.55 2.95
C ARG A 28 13.28 19.58 1.77
N GLY A 29 14.18 19.76 0.80
CA GLY A 29 14.29 18.88 -0.36
C GLY A 29 14.65 17.45 0.04
N LEU A 30 15.57 17.30 0.98
CA LEU A 30 15.98 15.99 1.50
C LEU A 30 14.85 15.29 2.26
N VAL A 31 14.11 16.01 3.10
CA VAL A 31 12.93 15.45 3.80
C VAL A 31 11.83 15.05 2.81
N TRP A 32 11.56 15.86 1.78
CA TRP A 32 10.60 15.48 0.75
C TRP A 32 11.05 14.28 -0.09
N ALA A 33 12.35 14.15 -0.33
CA ALA A 33 12.92 12.99 -0.98
C ALA A 33 12.75 11.72 -0.11
N TYR A 34 13.00 11.80 1.20
CA TYR A 34 12.65 10.72 2.12
C TYR A 34 11.14 10.44 2.17
N ALA A 35 10.30 11.46 2.04
CA ALA A 35 8.85 11.29 1.97
C ALA A 35 8.32 10.79 0.60
N PHE A 36 9.21 10.47 -0.34
CA PHE A 36 8.89 10.07 -1.72
C PHE A 36 8.06 11.07 -2.53
N ASN A 37 7.93 12.33 -2.08
CA ASN A 37 7.39 13.42 -2.89
C ASN A 37 8.51 14.07 -3.72
N HIS A 38 8.96 13.34 -4.73
CA HIS A 38 10.13 13.69 -5.53
C HIS A 38 9.97 14.99 -6.31
N GLU A 39 8.76 15.31 -6.80
CA GLU A 39 8.51 16.58 -7.50
C GLU A 39 8.74 17.78 -6.58
N GLU A 40 8.23 17.71 -5.34
CA GLU A 40 8.45 18.77 -4.35
C GLU A 40 9.91 18.82 -3.86
N ALA A 41 10.56 17.67 -3.74
CA ALA A 41 11.99 17.60 -3.45
C ALA A 41 12.82 18.34 -4.50
N VAL A 42 12.54 18.10 -5.80
CA VAL A 42 13.20 18.80 -6.91
C VAL A 42 12.99 20.32 -6.83
N ARG A 43 11.75 20.78 -6.59
CA ARG A 43 11.44 22.22 -6.41
C ARG A 43 12.26 22.84 -5.27
N CYS A 44 12.42 22.11 -4.16
CA CYS A 44 13.23 22.57 -3.03
C CYS A 44 14.71 22.67 -3.37
N PHE A 45 15.28 21.67 -4.04
CA PHE A 45 16.69 21.69 -4.45
C PHE A 45 16.97 22.79 -5.49
N GLU A 46 16.07 23.00 -6.46
CA GLU A 46 16.15 24.11 -7.40
C GLU A 46 16.14 25.47 -6.67
N ARG A 47 15.33 25.59 -5.61
CA ARG A 47 15.28 26.81 -4.79
C ARG A 47 16.57 27.02 -4.00
N ALA A 48 17.18 25.96 -3.47
CA ALA A 48 18.50 26.03 -2.85
C ALA A 48 19.56 26.50 -3.87
N LEU A 49 19.53 25.97 -5.09
CA LEU A 49 20.46 26.33 -6.17
C LEU A 49 20.27 27.76 -6.72
N ALA A 50 19.04 28.29 -6.66
CA ALA A 50 18.80 29.69 -6.99
C ALA A 50 19.48 30.66 -5.98
N LEU A 51 19.73 30.18 -4.75
CA LEU A 51 20.38 30.94 -3.68
C LEU A 51 21.89 30.68 -3.62
N ASP A 52 22.32 29.44 -3.89
CA ASP A 52 23.72 29.03 -3.95
C ASP A 52 23.98 28.12 -5.17
N PRO A 53 24.32 28.70 -6.34
CA PRO A 53 24.46 27.93 -7.59
C PRO A 53 25.61 26.91 -7.60
N GLU A 54 26.58 27.06 -6.69
CA GLU A 54 27.75 26.17 -6.59
C GLU A 54 27.50 24.96 -5.67
N LEU A 55 26.32 24.86 -5.04
CA LEU A 55 25.98 23.80 -4.09
C LEU A 55 25.78 22.45 -4.79
N ALA A 56 26.86 21.67 -4.91
CA ALA A 56 26.85 20.41 -5.68
C ALA A 56 25.85 19.38 -5.12
N ILE A 57 25.68 19.32 -3.79
CA ILE A 57 24.77 18.35 -3.18
C ILE A 57 23.29 18.62 -3.50
N ALA A 58 22.91 19.87 -3.79
CA ALA A 58 21.55 20.16 -4.27
C ALA A 58 21.34 19.69 -5.71
N ARG A 59 22.39 19.72 -6.56
CA ARG A 59 22.37 19.11 -7.91
C ARG A 59 22.22 17.59 -7.82
N TRP A 60 22.96 16.96 -6.92
CA TRP A 60 22.78 15.55 -6.57
C TRP A 60 21.35 15.24 -6.12
N GLY A 61 20.75 16.10 -5.28
CA GLY A 61 19.38 15.92 -4.81
C GLY A 61 18.35 15.91 -5.95
N ILE A 62 18.51 16.79 -6.95
CA ILE A 62 17.67 16.76 -8.16
C ILE A 62 17.87 15.44 -8.92
N ALA A 63 19.12 15.03 -9.16
CA ALA A 63 19.41 13.79 -9.87
C ALA A 63 18.90 12.54 -9.12
N TYR A 64 18.93 12.58 -7.79
CA TYR A 64 18.39 11.53 -6.94
C TYR A 64 16.87 11.43 -7.11
N ALA A 65 16.18 12.56 -6.96
CA ALA A 65 14.72 12.60 -6.96
C ALA A 65 14.06 12.30 -8.31
N VAL A 66 14.73 12.59 -9.44
CA VAL A 66 14.18 12.28 -10.78
C VAL A 66 14.35 10.82 -11.19
N GLY A 67 15.14 10.05 -10.44
CA GLY A 67 15.35 8.62 -10.71
C GLY A 67 14.33 7.71 -10.01
N PRO A 68 14.55 6.39 -10.04
CA PRO A 68 13.65 5.42 -9.43
C PRO A 68 13.72 5.47 -7.91
N ASN A 69 12.65 4.97 -7.30
CA ASN A 69 12.51 4.72 -5.87
C ASN A 69 11.73 3.43 -5.65
N TYR A 70 11.55 3.02 -4.39
CA TYR A 70 10.94 1.75 -4.02
C TYR A 70 9.53 1.54 -4.62
N ASN A 71 8.75 2.61 -4.79
CA ASN A 71 7.38 2.55 -5.33
C ASN A 71 7.31 2.85 -6.84
N LYS A 72 8.42 3.27 -7.46
CA LYS A 72 8.50 3.55 -8.90
C LYS A 72 9.88 3.12 -9.41
N ALA A 73 10.01 1.83 -9.69
CA ALA A 73 11.16 1.25 -10.36
C ALA A 73 11.20 1.66 -11.85
N TRP A 74 12.32 1.39 -12.55
CA TRP A 74 12.53 1.84 -13.93
C TRP A 74 11.48 1.34 -14.91
N GLU A 75 10.92 0.16 -14.68
CA GLU A 75 9.87 -0.48 -15.46
C GLU A 75 8.57 0.32 -15.45
N ALA A 76 8.34 1.15 -14.42
CA ALA A 76 7.19 2.02 -14.31
C ALA A 76 7.38 3.37 -15.02
N PHE A 77 8.57 3.67 -15.58
CA PHE A 77 8.79 4.89 -16.35
C PHE A 77 8.41 4.66 -17.81
N ASP A 78 7.42 5.40 -18.30
CA ASP A 78 7.10 5.39 -19.72
C ASP A 78 8.29 5.95 -20.56
N PRO A 79 8.34 5.71 -21.88
CA PRO A 79 9.50 6.11 -22.70
C PRO A 79 9.81 7.62 -22.73
N VAL A 80 8.83 8.48 -22.46
CA VAL A 80 9.00 9.94 -22.37
C VAL A 80 9.58 10.30 -21.00
N ASP A 81 8.96 9.78 -19.94
CA ASP A 81 9.39 9.99 -18.56
C ASP A 81 10.82 9.48 -18.34
N LEU A 82 11.11 8.24 -18.75
CA LEU A 82 12.44 7.62 -18.66
C LEU A 82 13.51 8.49 -19.33
N ARG A 83 13.26 8.95 -20.55
CA ARG A 83 14.21 9.80 -21.29
C ARG A 83 14.43 11.14 -20.59
N GLY A 84 13.36 11.75 -20.08
CA GLY A 84 13.41 12.99 -19.33
C GLY A 84 14.24 12.85 -18.05
N SER A 85 13.97 11.81 -17.27
CA SER A 85 14.68 11.49 -16.03
C SER A 85 16.17 11.23 -16.26
N LEU A 86 16.54 10.40 -17.23
CA LEU A 86 17.94 10.11 -17.55
C LEU A 86 18.70 11.35 -18.03
N ALA A 87 18.09 12.13 -18.92
CA ALA A 87 18.70 13.37 -19.43
C ALA A 87 18.92 14.38 -18.30
N ARG A 88 17.92 14.55 -17.43
CA ARG A 88 17.99 15.47 -16.31
C ARG A 88 19.01 15.02 -15.26
N ALA A 89 18.98 13.76 -14.85
CA ALA A 89 19.94 13.22 -13.88
C ALA A 89 21.40 13.38 -14.36
N GLY A 90 21.68 13.01 -15.62
CA GLY A 90 23.03 13.13 -16.19
C GLY A 90 23.51 14.58 -16.26
N ALA A 91 22.65 15.52 -16.64
CA ALA A 91 23.00 16.94 -16.69
C ALA A 91 23.32 17.50 -15.29
N GLU A 92 22.50 17.18 -14.29
CA GLU A 92 22.68 17.66 -12.91
C GLU A 92 23.93 17.07 -12.27
N LEU A 93 24.20 15.77 -12.47
CA LEU A 93 25.41 15.14 -11.96
C LEU A 93 26.69 15.70 -12.60
N GLN A 94 26.66 16.01 -13.90
CA GLN A 94 27.80 16.66 -14.58
C GLN A 94 28.09 18.06 -14.00
N LEU A 95 27.06 18.80 -13.61
CA LEU A 95 27.21 20.09 -12.93
C LEU A 95 27.70 19.89 -11.49
N ALA A 96 27.22 18.86 -10.79
CA ALA A 96 27.61 18.55 -9.42
C ALA A 96 29.12 18.28 -9.29
N GLU A 97 29.74 17.60 -10.26
CA GLU A 97 31.19 17.34 -10.27
C GLU A 97 32.07 18.59 -10.22
N ARG A 98 31.54 19.73 -10.69
CA ARG A 98 32.24 21.02 -10.74
C ARG A 98 31.90 21.94 -9.58
N GLY A 99 30.89 21.59 -8.80
CA GLY A 99 30.43 22.39 -7.67
C GLY A 99 31.26 22.18 -6.40
N ARG A 100 30.93 22.97 -5.37
CA ARG A 100 31.48 22.86 -4.02
C ARG A 100 30.81 21.68 -3.31
N ALA A 101 31.63 20.81 -2.74
CA ALA A 101 31.22 19.63 -2.01
C ALA A 101 32.32 19.17 -1.04
N THR A 102 31.87 18.75 0.14
CA THR A 102 32.64 17.99 1.12
C THR A 102 33.05 16.61 0.57
N PRO A 103 34.00 15.92 1.22
CA PRO A 103 34.38 14.56 0.81
C PRO A 103 33.21 13.57 0.78
N VAL A 104 32.29 13.63 1.75
CA VAL A 104 31.13 12.74 1.79
C VAL A 104 30.13 13.05 0.68
N GLU A 105 29.88 14.32 0.39
CA GLU A 105 29.00 14.75 -0.71
C GLU A 105 29.58 14.34 -2.08
N LYS A 106 30.90 14.40 -2.25
CA LYS A 106 31.57 13.86 -3.45
C LYS A 106 31.38 12.35 -3.57
N GLY A 107 31.41 11.63 -2.45
CA GLY A 107 31.08 10.20 -2.40
C GLY A 107 29.66 9.91 -2.86
N LEU A 108 28.67 10.68 -2.38
CA LEU A 108 27.27 10.56 -2.78
C LEU A 108 27.06 10.83 -4.28
N ILE A 109 27.70 11.88 -4.82
CA ILE A 109 27.68 12.20 -6.25
C ILE A 109 28.28 11.06 -7.08
N ALA A 110 29.45 10.56 -6.68
CA ALA A 110 30.13 9.47 -7.37
C ALA A 110 29.33 8.16 -7.33
N ALA A 111 28.70 7.83 -6.20
CA ALA A 111 27.83 6.68 -6.08
C ALA A 111 26.62 6.83 -7.02
N LEU A 112 25.92 7.95 -6.98
CA LEU A 112 24.70 8.16 -7.77
C LEU A 112 24.94 8.11 -9.29
N TRP A 113 26.12 8.52 -9.76
CA TRP A 113 26.51 8.35 -11.16
C TRP A 113 26.43 6.90 -11.64
N THR A 114 26.72 5.93 -10.77
CA THR A 114 26.67 4.51 -11.13
C THR A 114 25.25 4.00 -11.37
N ARG A 115 24.22 4.71 -10.87
CA ARG A 115 22.80 4.39 -11.08
C ARG A 115 22.32 4.62 -12.51
N PHE A 116 23.05 5.43 -13.29
CA PHE A 116 22.63 5.87 -14.62
C PHE A 116 23.64 5.44 -15.71
N PRO A 117 23.91 4.13 -15.89
CA PRO A 117 24.73 3.67 -16.99
C PRO A 117 24.01 3.85 -18.34
N ALA A 118 24.77 3.88 -19.43
CA ALA A 118 24.22 4.14 -20.76
C ALA A 118 23.34 3.00 -21.32
N ASP A 119 23.61 1.76 -20.92
CA ASP A 119 23.12 0.57 -21.63
C ASP A 119 22.27 -0.40 -20.78
N ASP A 120 22.44 -0.45 -19.46
CA ASP A 120 21.81 -1.44 -18.57
C ASP A 120 21.41 -0.82 -17.22
N LEU A 121 20.15 -0.40 -17.11
CA LEU A 121 19.64 0.29 -15.92
C LEU A 121 19.57 -0.62 -14.68
N ASP A 122 19.33 -1.92 -14.86
CA ASP A 122 19.26 -2.90 -13.75
C ASP A 122 20.65 -3.10 -13.15
N ALA A 123 21.67 -3.24 -14.00
CA ALA A 123 23.06 -3.24 -13.56
C ALA A 123 23.43 -1.92 -12.86
N GLY A 124 22.83 -0.80 -13.27
CA GLY A 124 22.96 0.51 -12.62
C GLY A 124 22.41 0.53 -11.19
N VAL A 125 21.22 -0.05 -10.96
CA VAL A 125 20.64 -0.16 -9.61
C VAL A 125 21.57 -0.95 -8.69
N ILE A 126 22.10 -2.09 -9.15
CA ILE A 126 23.04 -2.91 -8.38
C ILE A 126 24.35 -2.15 -8.10
N ALA A 127 24.92 -1.49 -9.12
CA ALA A 127 26.15 -0.72 -8.97
C ALA A 127 26.00 0.44 -7.97
N TYR A 128 24.84 1.10 -7.96
CA TYR A 128 24.52 2.14 -7.00
C TYR A 128 24.42 1.60 -5.58
N ALA A 129 23.74 0.46 -5.39
CA ALA A 129 23.66 -0.20 -4.10
C ALA A 129 25.05 -0.59 -3.55
N ASP A 130 25.92 -1.16 -4.39
CA ASP A 130 27.28 -1.52 -3.99
C ASP A 130 28.15 -0.29 -3.65
N ALA A 131 28.02 0.79 -4.42
CA ALA A 131 28.71 2.05 -4.16
C ALA A 131 28.24 2.70 -2.84
N MET A 132 26.93 2.70 -2.58
CA MET A 132 26.36 3.23 -1.35
C MET A 132 26.69 2.38 -0.13
N ALA A 133 26.68 1.05 -0.24
CA ALA A 133 27.12 0.16 0.84
C ALA A 133 28.59 0.41 1.22
N SER A 134 29.46 0.61 0.22
CA SER A 134 30.86 0.99 0.43
C SER A 134 31.01 2.34 1.11
N LEU A 135 30.18 3.33 0.72
CA LEU A 135 30.18 4.66 1.34
C LEU A 135 29.69 4.62 2.78
N ALA A 136 28.63 3.85 3.07
CA ALA A 136 28.12 3.64 4.42
C ALA A 136 29.17 3.00 5.35
N ALA A 137 29.99 2.09 4.84
CA ALA A 137 31.12 1.52 5.60
C ALA A 137 32.22 2.56 5.88
N ALA A 138 32.44 3.52 4.97
CA ALA A 138 33.43 4.58 5.14
C ALA A 138 32.96 5.71 6.08
N TYR A 139 31.64 5.91 6.19
CA TYR A 139 31.00 6.95 7.01
C TYR A 139 29.94 6.36 7.95
N PRO A 140 30.34 5.48 8.91
CA PRO A 140 29.39 4.75 9.76
C PRO A 140 28.56 5.66 10.68
N ASP A 141 29.07 6.85 11.00
CA ASP A 141 28.39 7.83 11.86
C ASP A 141 27.50 8.82 11.10
N ASP A 142 27.54 8.83 9.77
CA ASP A 142 26.69 9.70 8.94
C ASP A 142 25.35 9.01 8.67
N VAL A 143 24.32 9.37 9.44
CA VAL A 143 23.00 8.75 9.41
C VAL A 143 22.27 8.89 8.07
N ASP A 144 22.48 9.98 7.32
CA ASP A 144 21.88 10.11 5.97
C ASP A 144 22.56 9.15 5.00
N VAL A 145 23.88 8.98 5.10
CA VAL A 145 24.58 7.98 4.27
C VAL A 145 24.09 6.58 4.60
N GLN A 146 23.84 6.26 5.87
CA GLN A 146 23.24 4.99 6.26
C GLN A 146 21.82 4.83 5.68
N ALA A 147 20.98 5.88 5.74
CA ALA A 147 19.63 5.87 5.17
C ALA A 147 19.66 5.66 3.65
N LEU A 148 20.46 6.46 2.92
CA LEU A 148 20.58 6.37 1.47
C LEU A 148 21.18 5.03 1.01
N ALA A 149 22.05 4.41 1.81
CA ALA A 149 22.55 3.06 1.53
C ALA A 149 21.48 2.00 1.75
N ALA A 150 20.70 2.10 2.82
CA ALA A 150 19.56 1.20 3.00
C ALA A 150 18.54 1.34 1.87
N ASP A 151 18.22 2.57 1.44
CA ASP A 151 17.37 2.86 0.28
C ASP A 151 17.92 2.17 -0.97
N ALA A 152 19.18 2.41 -1.32
CA ALA A 152 19.79 1.81 -2.50
C ALA A 152 19.74 0.27 -2.48
N LEU A 153 19.94 -0.35 -1.31
CA LEU A 153 19.92 -1.81 -1.14
C LEU A 153 18.51 -2.40 -1.28
N VAL A 154 17.47 -1.77 -0.72
CA VAL A 154 16.09 -2.28 -0.86
C VAL A 154 15.55 -2.10 -2.28
N ASN A 155 16.02 -1.09 -3.01
CA ASN A 155 15.63 -0.87 -4.40
C ASN A 155 16.17 -1.95 -5.38
N VAL A 156 17.14 -2.78 -4.97
CA VAL A 156 17.65 -3.89 -5.83
C VAL A 156 16.57 -4.91 -6.15
N THR A 157 15.65 -5.15 -5.22
CA THR A 157 14.51 -6.07 -5.37
C THR A 157 13.27 -5.44 -4.75
N ALA A 158 12.92 -4.23 -5.20
CA ALA A 158 11.74 -3.50 -4.71
C ALA A 158 10.50 -4.41 -4.78
N TRP A 159 9.67 -4.41 -3.71
CA TRP A 159 8.50 -5.28 -3.54
C TRP A 159 8.77 -6.80 -3.59
N ALA A 160 10.04 -7.20 -3.53
CA ALA A 160 10.49 -8.59 -3.49
C ALA A 160 11.65 -8.74 -2.51
N LEU A 161 11.56 -8.10 -1.33
CA LEU A 161 12.62 -8.12 -0.33
C LEU A 161 12.70 -9.48 0.40
N TRP A 162 11.54 -10.07 0.69
CA TRP A 162 11.38 -11.33 1.40
C TRP A 162 10.58 -12.31 0.55
N ASP A 163 10.91 -13.59 0.63
CA ASP A 163 10.10 -14.67 0.09
C ASP A 163 8.93 -14.90 1.08
N THR A 164 7.73 -14.51 0.66
CA THR A 164 6.55 -14.51 1.54
C THR A 164 6.14 -15.92 1.96
N ALA A 165 6.45 -16.95 1.17
CA ALA A 165 6.10 -18.33 1.47
C ALA A 165 7.00 -18.94 2.55
N THR A 166 8.28 -18.56 2.58
CA THR A 166 9.28 -19.12 3.50
C THR A 166 9.63 -18.19 4.67
N GLY A 167 9.43 -16.88 4.50
CA GLY A 167 9.89 -15.85 5.44
C GLY A 167 11.39 -15.53 5.35
N GLU A 168 12.12 -16.20 4.46
CA GLU A 168 13.54 -15.95 4.22
C GLU A 168 13.73 -14.76 3.25
N PRO A 169 14.93 -14.16 3.17
CA PRO A 169 15.23 -13.17 2.13
C PRO A 169 14.98 -13.73 0.74
N ALA A 170 14.36 -12.93 -0.13
CA ALA A 170 14.10 -13.36 -1.50
C ALA A 170 15.41 -13.53 -2.29
N ALA A 171 15.36 -14.33 -3.37
CA ALA A 171 16.52 -14.53 -4.23
C ALA A 171 17.01 -13.20 -4.82
N GLY A 172 18.30 -12.90 -4.66
CA GLY A 172 18.91 -11.65 -5.15
C GLY A 172 18.70 -10.44 -4.23
N SER A 173 17.86 -10.56 -3.20
CA SER A 173 17.58 -9.48 -2.25
C SER A 173 18.80 -9.10 -1.42
N ARG A 174 18.96 -7.80 -1.18
CA ARG A 174 19.97 -7.23 -0.28
C ARG A 174 19.38 -6.83 1.08
N VAL A 175 18.17 -7.31 1.40
CA VAL A 175 17.40 -6.89 2.58
C VAL A 175 18.14 -7.12 3.90
N LEU A 176 18.91 -8.21 4.05
CA LEU A 176 19.64 -8.45 5.31
C LEU A 176 20.75 -7.41 5.55
N GLU A 177 21.39 -6.93 4.49
CA GLU A 177 22.40 -5.88 4.58
C GLU A 177 21.74 -4.54 4.91
N ALA A 178 20.64 -4.19 4.23
CA ALA A 178 19.84 -3.00 4.53
C ALA A 178 19.34 -3.02 5.99
N LYS A 179 18.75 -4.14 6.43
CA LYS A 179 18.28 -4.32 7.80
C LYS A 179 19.40 -4.14 8.82
N ARG A 180 20.59 -4.70 8.57
CA ARG A 180 21.75 -4.52 9.46
C ARG A 180 22.16 -3.05 9.61
N ILE A 181 22.16 -2.29 8.50
CA ILE A 181 22.46 -0.85 8.51
C ILE A 181 21.39 -0.09 9.32
N LEU A 182 20.11 -0.39 9.07
CA LEU A 182 18.99 0.26 9.74
C LEU A 182 18.92 -0.08 11.23
N ASP A 183 19.11 -1.34 11.62
CA ASP A 183 19.18 -1.78 13.02
C ASP A 183 20.30 -1.03 13.77
N ALA A 184 21.47 -0.89 13.15
CA ALA A 184 22.59 -0.15 13.73
C ALA A 184 22.27 1.34 13.90
N ALA A 185 21.62 1.97 12.91
CA ALA A 185 21.17 3.35 13.01
C ALA A 185 20.12 3.56 14.10
N LEU A 186 19.13 2.66 14.21
CA LEU A 186 18.06 2.68 15.22
C LEU A 186 18.55 2.44 16.66
N ALA A 187 19.77 1.91 16.82
CA ALA A 187 20.45 1.82 18.11
C ALA A 187 20.98 3.18 18.61
N THR A 188 20.98 4.22 17.77
CA THR A 188 21.47 5.56 18.11
C THR A 188 20.34 6.57 18.30
N PRO A 189 20.52 7.63 19.12
CA PRO A 189 19.54 8.70 19.22
C PRO A 189 19.24 9.41 17.90
N ALA A 190 20.24 9.54 17.02
CA ALA A 190 20.10 10.19 15.72
C ALA A 190 19.19 9.39 14.78
N GLY A 191 19.46 8.08 14.62
CA GLY A 191 18.62 7.23 13.76
C GLY A 191 17.18 7.12 14.22
N ARG A 192 16.94 7.12 15.54
CA ARG A 192 15.57 7.11 16.12
C ARG A 192 14.76 8.38 15.87
N GLN A 193 15.36 9.45 15.35
CA GLN A 193 14.71 10.71 14.99
C GLN A 193 14.86 11.04 13.50
N HIS A 194 15.45 10.13 12.72
CA HIS A 194 15.75 10.37 11.32
C HIS A 194 14.62 9.84 10.42
N PRO A 195 13.94 10.71 9.64
CA PRO A 195 12.78 10.30 8.84
C PRO A 195 13.09 9.18 7.85
N GLY A 196 14.21 9.27 7.12
CA GLY A 196 14.61 8.22 6.17
C GLY A 196 14.92 6.86 6.80
N ILE A 197 15.57 6.79 7.97
CA ILE A 197 15.86 5.52 8.67
C ILE A 197 14.57 4.86 9.12
N LEU A 198 13.69 5.63 9.75
CA LEU A 198 12.42 5.11 10.24
C LEU A 198 11.55 4.61 9.08
N HIS A 199 11.40 5.42 8.03
CA HIS A 199 10.64 5.07 6.82
C HIS A 199 11.15 3.80 6.16
N LEU A 200 12.45 3.74 5.84
CA LEU A 200 13.04 2.60 5.15
C LEU A 200 13.00 1.33 6.01
N TYR A 201 13.06 1.45 7.34
CA TYR A 201 12.89 0.30 8.22
C TYR A 201 11.48 -0.29 8.15
N LEU A 202 10.44 0.54 7.98
CA LEU A 202 9.08 0.01 7.80
C LEU A 202 8.97 -0.76 6.48
N HIS A 203 9.43 -0.19 5.35
CA HIS A 203 9.47 -0.88 4.06
C HIS A 203 10.30 -2.17 4.10
N THR A 204 11.43 -2.13 4.82
CA THR A 204 12.30 -3.32 4.98
C THR A 204 11.58 -4.45 5.71
N MET A 205 10.61 -4.15 6.59
CA MET A 205 10.01 -5.11 7.51
C MET A 205 8.59 -5.53 7.15
N GLU A 206 7.86 -4.78 6.32
CA GLU A 206 6.45 -5.04 6.00
C GLU A 206 6.21 -6.44 5.39
N MET A 207 7.06 -6.88 4.47
CA MET A 207 6.97 -8.21 3.87
C MET A 207 7.56 -9.35 4.73
N SER A 208 8.18 -9.02 5.87
CA SER A 208 8.95 -10.00 6.64
C SER A 208 8.08 -11.00 7.40
N ALA A 209 8.70 -12.04 7.95
CA ALA A 209 8.02 -12.96 8.87
C ALA A 209 7.72 -12.35 10.26
N THR A 210 8.33 -11.21 10.59
CA THR A 210 8.23 -10.54 11.90
C THR A 210 8.01 -9.02 11.77
N PRO A 211 6.94 -8.56 11.07
CA PRO A 211 6.69 -7.13 10.90
C PRO A 211 6.51 -6.40 12.25
N GLU A 212 6.11 -7.11 13.32
CA GLU A 212 6.00 -6.55 14.67
C GLU A 212 7.32 -5.98 15.23
N ASP A 213 8.48 -6.42 14.74
CA ASP A 213 9.78 -5.84 15.12
C ASP A 213 9.91 -4.37 14.71
N ALA A 214 9.06 -3.90 13.78
CA ALA A 214 9.03 -2.52 13.30
C ALA A 214 8.06 -1.61 14.04
N LEU A 215 7.21 -2.13 14.94
CA LEU A 215 6.27 -1.31 15.73
C LEU A 215 6.96 -0.14 16.48
N PRO A 216 8.12 -0.33 17.14
CA PRO A 216 8.79 0.78 17.81
C PRO A 216 9.28 1.89 16.85
N ALA A 217 9.66 1.53 15.62
CA ALA A 217 10.03 2.51 14.60
C ALA A 217 8.80 3.22 14.03
N ALA A 218 7.70 2.48 13.83
CA ALA A 218 6.42 3.03 13.41
C ALA A 218 5.93 4.09 14.41
N ASP A 219 6.03 3.82 15.71
CA ASP A 219 5.67 4.78 16.77
C ASP A 219 6.53 6.05 16.75
N LEU A 220 7.82 5.93 16.44
CA LEU A 220 8.74 7.07 16.35
C LEU A 220 8.48 7.96 15.12
N LEU A 221 8.00 7.37 14.02
CA LEU A 221 7.74 8.10 12.77
C LEU A 221 6.47 8.95 12.84
N ARG A 222 5.47 8.53 13.63
CA ARG A 222 4.19 9.24 13.77
C ARG A 222 4.41 10.69 14.21
N GLY A 223 3.95 11.63 13.38
CA GLY A 223 4.06 13.07 13.67
C GLY A 223 5.46 13.66 13.55
N LEU A 224 6.48 12.89 13.14
CA LEU A 224 7.85 13.39 12.99
C LEU A 224 7.98 14.42 11.88
N VAL A 225 7.26 14.21 10.77
CA VAL A 225 7.21 15.10 9.59
C VAL A 225 5.75 15.44 9.29
N PRO A 226 5.15 16.44 10.00
CA PRO A 226 3.70 16.60 10.07
C PRO A 226 2.97 16.74 8.74
N ASP A 227 3.57 17.44 7.78
CA ASP A 227 2.98 17.76 6.47
C ASP A 227 3.42 16.83 5.34
N ALA A 228 4.20 15.78 5.63
CA ALA A 228 4.51 14.72 4.68
C ALA A 228 3.49 13.59 4.80
N GLY A 229 2.44 13.61 3.96
CA GLY A 229 1.36 12.61 3.98
C GLY A 229 1.89 11.18 3.98
N HIS A 230 2.75 10.85 3.01
CA HIS A 230 3.37 9.51 2.95
C HIS A 230 4.05 9.10 4.27
N LEU A 231 4.91 9.94 4.88
CA LEU A 231 5.57 9.57 6.14
C LEU A 231 4.60 9.41 7.31
N GLN A 232 3.49 10.15 7.33
CA GLN A 232 2.43 9.97 8.34
C GLN A 232 1.67 8.66 8.16
N HIS A 233 1.52 8.23 6.91
CA HIS A 233 0.83 7.01 6.53
C HIS A 233 1.69 5.75 6.80
N MET A 234 3.00 5.81 6.56
CA MET A 234 3.90 4.64 6.59
C MET A 234 3.79 3.72 7.82
N PRO A 235 3.59 4.22 9.06
CA PRO A 235 3.31 3.37 10.22
C PRO A 235 2.15 2.38 10.03
N SER A 236 1.18 2.73 9.19
CA SER A 236 0.01 1.90 8.91
C SER A 236 0.33 0.59 8.19
N HIS A 237 1.41 0.52 7.41
CA HIS A 237 1.87 -0.71 6.77
C HIS A 237 2.12 -1.81 7.83
N ILE A 238 2.79 -1.46 8.92
CA ILE A 238 3.04 -2.38 10.03
C ILE A 238 1.78 -2.61 10.88
N ASP A 239 0.98 -1.57 11.10
CA ASP A 239 -0.26 -1.67 11.88
C ASP A 239 -1.23 -2.70 11.29
N VAL A 240 -1.47 -2.69 9.97
CA VAL A 240 -2.42 -3.61 9.33
C VAL A 240 -1.93 -5.06 9.42
N LEU A 241 -0.64 -5.30 9.21
CA LEU A 241 -0.02 -6.62 9.33
C LEU A 241 -0.06 -7.15 10.76
N CYS A 242 -0.05 -6.28 11.76
CA CYS A 242 -0.15 -6.62 13.18
C CYS A 242 -1.59 -6.65 13.71
N GLY A 243 -2.58 -6.33 12.87
CA GLY A 243 -3.99 -6.31 13.24
C GLY A 243 -4.46 -5.10 14.04
N ASP A 244 -3.67 -4.01 14.10
CA ASP A 244 -4.08 -2.74 14.71
C ASP A 244 -4.68 -1.77 13.67
N TYR A 245 -5.82 -2.18 13.12
CA TYR A 245 -6.52 -1.42 12.09
C TYR A 245 -6.93 0.01 12.51
N ARG A 246 -7.09 0.29 13.81
CA ARG A 246 -7.39 1.67 14.26
C ARG A 246 -6.19 2.57 14.15
N SER A 247 -5.01 2.09 14.56
CA SER A 247 -3.78 2.88 14.42
C SER A 247 -3.52 3.15 12.95
N SER A 248 -3.79 2.16 12.09
CA SER A 248 -3.80 2.35 10.64
C SER A 248 -4.78 3.44 10.18
N VAL A 249 -6.07 3.38 10.55
CA VAL A 249 -7.05 4.44 10.22
C VAL A 249 -6.59 5.81 10.74
N THR A 250 -6.04 5.86 11.94
CA THR A 250 -5.60 7.12 12.58
C THR A 250 -4.42 7.76 11.84
N ALA A 251 -3.43 6.94 11.47
CA ALA A 251 -2.26 7.37 10.72
C ALA A 251 -2.65 7.95 9.36
N ASN A 252 -3.49 7.22 8.62
CA ASN A 252 -3.92 7.63 7.29
C ASN A 252 -4.87 8.84 7.33
N LEU A 253 -5.69 9.01 8.38
CA LEU A 253 -6.45 10.27 8.55
C LEU A 253 -5.53 11.48 8.75
N ALA A 254 -4.41 11.32 9.46
CA ALA A 254 -3.41 12.38 9.58
C ALA A 254 -2.71 12.65 8.24
N ALA A 255 -2.41 11.60 7.49
CA ALA A 255 -1.81 11.66 6.16
C ALA A 255 -2.71 12.40 5.16
N VAL A 256 -3.99 12.01 5.04
CA VAL A 256 -5.01 12.70 4.23
C VAL A 256 -5.14 14.18 4.61
N GLN A 257 -5.01 14.50 5.89
CA GLN A 257 -5.06 15.90 6.35
C GLN A 257 -3.82 16.71 5.92
N ALA A 258 -2.64 16.10 5.87
CA ALA A 258 -1.44 16.69 5.29
C ALA A 258 -1.57 16.85 3.77
N ASP A 259 -2.10 15.84 3.09
CA ASP A 259 -2.31 15.86 1.66
C ASP A 259 -3.30 16.93 1.20
N ARG A 260 -4.35 17.20 1.97
CA ARG A 260 -5.26 18.33 1.70
C ARG A 260 -4.53 19.67 1.73
N ARG A 261 -3.54 19.85 2.62
CA ARG A 261 -2.67 21.04 2.62
C ARG A 261 -1.81 21.07 1.36
N PHE A 262 -1.21 19.94 0.98
CA PHE A 262 -0.43 19.83 -0.26
C PHE A 262 -1.26 20.20 -1.49
N VAL A 263 -2.43 19.59 -1.67
CA VAL A 263 -3.35 19.85 -2.80
C VAL A 263 -3.79 21.31 -2.83
N SER A 264 -4.08 21.92 -1.68
CA SER A 264 -4.49 23.34 -1.62
C SER A 264 -3.43 24.30 -2.16
N ARG A 265 -2.17 23.87 -2.16
CA ARG A 265 -1.02 24.68 -2.56
C ARG A 265 -0.49 24.32 -3.95
N GLU A 266 -0.24 23.04 -4.19
CA GLU A 266 0.44 22.53 -5.40
C GLU A 266 -0.53 21.98 -6.44
N GLY A 267 -1.81 21.87 -6.10
CA GLY A 267 -2.85 21.33 -6.96
C GLY A 267 -2.95 19.80 -6.95
N PRO A 268 -4.01 19.24 -7.54
CA PRO A 268 -4.27 17.81 -7.49
C PRO A 268 -3.64 17.03 -8.66
N LEU A 269 -3.29 17.66 -9.79
CA LEU A 269 -2.86 16.96 -11.01
C LEU A 269 -1.34 16.73 -11.04
N ASN A 270 -0.87 15.79 -10.23
CA ASN A 270 0.54 15.40 -10.14
C ASN A 270 0.68 13.91 -9.80
N PHE A 271 1.90 13.39 -9.95
CA PHE A 271 2.20 11.99 -9.62
C PHE A 271 1.88 11.64 -8.16
N TYR A 272 2.05 12.60 -7.25
CA TYR A 272 1.75 12.43 -5.82
C TYR A 272 0.27 12.05 -5.56
N SER A 273 -0.63 12.20 -6.53
CA SER A 273 -1.99 11.65 -6.48
C SER A 273 -2.04 10.15 -6.16
N LEU A 274 -1.06 9.37 -6.60
CA LEU A 274 -0.96 7.94 -6.24
C LEU A 274 -0.82 7.74 -4.74
N TYR A 275 0.08 8.49 -4.11
CA TYR A 275 0.28 8.41 -2.66
C TYR A 275 -0.96 8.88 -1.89
N ARG A 276 -1.60 9.96 -2.33
CA ARG A 276 -2.87 10.41 -1.72
C ARG A 276 -3.99 9.38 -1.85
N ALA A 277 -4.04 8.69 -3.00
CA ALA A 277 -4.99 7.61 -3.23
C ALA A 277 -4.73 6.43 -2.28
N HIS A 278 -3.44 6.13 -2.04
CA HIS A 278 -2.99 5.08 -1.14
C HIS A 278 -3.41 5.29 0.31
N ASP A 279 -3.28 6.52 0.80
CA ASP A 279 -3.65 6.85 2.18
C ASP A 279 -5.14 6.60 2.42
N LEU A 280 -5.99 7.00 1.48
CA LEU A 280 -7.42 6.72 1.53
C LEU A 280 -7.73 5.22 1.36
N HIS A 281 -7.00 4.52 0.50
CA HIS A 281 -7.12 3.08 0.31
C HIS A 281 -6.90 2.32 1.63
N PHE A 282 -5.87 2.68 2.40
CA PHE A 282 -5.63 2.13 3.74
C PHE A 282 -6.76 2.40 4.73
N ILE A 283 -7.38 3.59 4.68
CA ILE A 283 -8.57 3.89 5.51
C ILE A 283 -9.72 2.96 5.13
N VAL A 284 -10.01 2.80 3.84
CA VAL A 284 -11.09 1.91 3.38
C VAL A 284 -10.86 0.49 3.88
N TYR A 285 -9.67 -0.06 3.63
CA TYR A 285 -9.34 -1.44 4.02
C TYR A 285 -9.42 -1.65 5.53
N SER A 286 -8.77 -0.79 6.30
CA SER A 286 -8.71 -0.92 7.76
C SER A 286 -10.08 -0.71 8.41
N ALA A 287 -10.87 0.25 7.90
CA ALA A 287 -12.24 0.46 8.37
C ALA A 287 -13.15 -0.73 8.04
N MET A 288 -12.96 -1.38 6.88
CA MET A 288 -13.66 -2.63 6.57
C MET A 288 -13.35 -3.72 7.60
N LEU A 289 -12.08 -3.92 7.99
CA LEU A 289 -11.69 -4.94 8.97
C LEU A 289 -12.02 -4.60 10.43
N GLU A 290 -12.22 -3.32 10.78
CA GLU A 290 -12.79 -2.89 12.07
C GLU A 290 -14.32 -2.96 12.12
N GLY A 291 -15.00 -3.18 10.99
CA GLY A 291 -16.46 -3.11 10.92
C GLY A 291 -17.01 -1.68 11.03
N ARG A 292 -16.29 -0.69 10.49
CA ARG A 292 -16.65 0.74 10.45
C ARG A 292 -17.14 1.17 9.06
N LEU A 293 -18.41 0.88 8.78
CA LEU A 293 -19.06 1.16 7.50
C LEU A 293 -18.99 2.64 7.11
N GLN A 294 -19.31 3.57 8.01
CA GLN A 294 -19.39 4.98 7.65
C GLN A 294 -18.02 5.54 7.27
N MET A 295 -16.98 5.11 7.98
CA MET A 295 -15.61 5.50 7.67
C MET A 295 -15.16 4.95 6.32
N ALA A 296 -15.43 3.68 6.06
CA ALA A 296 -15.09 3.03 4.79
C ALA A 296 -15.79 3.71 3.60
N LEU A 297 -17.09 4.04 3.70
CA LEU A 297 -17.82 4.73 2.64
C LEU A 297 -17.28 6.15 2.41
N GLN A 298 -17.04 6.92 3.48
CA GLN A 298 -16.52 8.29 3.36
C GLN A 298 -15.15 8.33 2.68
N ALA A 299 -14.24 7.44 3.07
CA ALA A 299 -12.91 7.37 2.45
C ALA A 299 -12.99 6.91 0.99
N ALA A 300 -13.82 5.92 0.67
CA ALA A 300 -14.01 5.46 -0.72
C ALA A 300 -14.62 6.54 -1.61
N ASP A 301 -15.58 7.32 -1.10
CA ASP A 301 -16.21 8.42 -1.83
C ASP A 301 -15.24 9.59 -2.05
N GLU A 302 -14.44 9.95 -1.03
CA GLU A 302 -13.40 10.96 -1.18
C GLU A 302 -12.35 10.53 -2.20
N LEU A 303 -11.91 9.26 -2.15
CA LEU A 303 -10.96 8.70 -3.09
C LEU A 303 -11.47 8.76 -4.53
N ALA A 304 -12.67 8.22 -4.79
CA ALA A 304 -13.27 8.28 -6.12
C ALA A 304 -13.45 9.72 -6.61
N GLY A 305 -13.75 10.66 -5.71
CA GLY A 305 -13.85 12.09 -6.04
C GLY A 305 -12.53 12.76 -6.41
N GLN A 306 -11.39 12.27 -5.90
CA GLN A 306 -10.06 12.77 -6.27
C GLN A 306 -9.62 12.29 -7.66
N LEU A 307 -10.11 11.13 -8.09
CA LEU A 307 -9.71 10.46 -9.33
C LEU A 307 -10.62 10.85 -10.49
N THR A 308 -10.55 12.14 -10.84
CA THR A 308 -11.39 12.74 -11.89
C THR A 308 -11.06 12.19 -13.28
N ALA A 309 -12.01 12.29 -14.21
CA ALA A 309 -11.76 11.93 -15.61
C ALA A 309 -10.61 12.73 -16.22
N GLU A 310 -10.40 13.99 -15.80
CA GLU A 310 -9.26 14.81 -16.22
C GLU A 310 -7.93 14.19 -15.80
N LEU A 311 -7.80 13.77 -14.53
CA LEU A 311 -6.59 13.11 -14.03
C LEU A 311 -6.35 11.78 -14.75
N LEU A 312 -7.40 10.95 -14.87
CA LEU A 312 -7.30 9.61 -15.47
C LEU A 312 -7.04 9.67 -16.99
N SER A 313 -7.40 10.75 -17.67
CA SER A 313 -7.16 10.91 -19.11
C SER A 313 -5.72 11.35 -19.45
N ILE A 314 -4.85 11.57 -18.46
CA ILE A 314 -3.44 11.84 -18.70
C ILE A 314 -2.76 10.57 -19.24
N GLU A 315 -2.17 10.67 -20.44
CA GLU A 315 -1.54 9.53 -21.14
C GLU A 315 -0.07 9.32 -20.77
N SER A 316 0.63 10.35 -20.29
CA SER A 316 2.03 10.28 -19.85
C SER A 316 2.25 11.17 -18.61
N PRO A 317 2.53 10.57 -17.43
CA PRO A 317 2.44 9.13 -17.16
C PRO A 317 1.00 8.61 -17.36
N PRO A 318 0.79 7.31 -17.66
CA PRO A 318 -0.53 6.77 -17.98
C PRO A 318 -1.41 6.63 -16.73
N MET A 319 -2.01 7.73 -16.26
CA MET A 319 -2.64 7.82 -14.94
C MET A 319 -3.80 6.84 -14.74
N ALA A 320 -4.58 6.52 -15.78
CA ALA A 320 -5.63 5.52 -15.66
C ALA A 320 -5.10 4.10 -15.44
N ASP A 321 -3.89 3.76 -15.89
CA ASP A 321 -3.29 2.45 -15.62
C ASP A 321 -3.03 2.25 -14.13
N TRP A 322 -2.74 3.35 -13.43
CA TRP A 322 -2.24 3.36 -12.05
C TRP A 322 -3.35 3.60 -11.03
N LEU A 323 -4.37 4.39 -11.42
CA LEU A 323 -5.32 4.96 -10.48
C LEU A 323 -6.75 4.48 -10.66
N GLU A 324 -7.15 4.01 -11.85
CA GLU A 324 -8.57 3.76 -12.10
C GLU A 324 -9.16 2.67 -11.20
N ALA A 325 -8.37 1.65 -10.83
CA ALA A 325 -8.82 0.56 -9.97
C ALA A 325 -9.27 1.03 -8.57
N PHE A 326 -8.72 2.13 -8.05
CA PHE A 326 -9.12 2.69 -6.74
C PHE A 326 -10.54 3.26 -6.73
N VAL A 327 -11.08 3.66 -7.89
CA VAL A 327 -12.44 4.21 -8.00
C VAL A 327 -13.49 3.18 -7.57
N ALA A 328 -13.18 1.89 -7.75
CA ALA A 328 -14.09 0.78 -7.49
C ALA A 328 -14.24 0.41 -6.00
N LEU A 329 -13.43 0.99 -5.09
CA LEU A 329 -13.38 0.54 -3.69
C LEU A 329 -14.73 0.63 -2.97
N ARG A 330 -15.59 1.60 -3.30
CA ARG A 330 -16.95 1.69 -2.73
C ARG A 330 -17.74 0.39 -2.91
N THR A 331 -17.61 -0.28 -4.05
CA THR A 331 -18.31 -1.53 -4.32
C THR A 331 -17.88 -2.63 -3.33
N HIS A 332 -16.59 -2.73 -3.02
CA HIS A 332 -16.09 -3.68 -2.01
C HIS A 332 -16.64 -3.38 -0.61
N VAL A 333 -16.75 -2.11 -0.24
CA VAL A 333 -17.39 -1.70 1.02
C VAL A 333 -18.85 -2.17 1.07
N LEU A 334 -19.63 -1.94 0.01
CA LEU A 334 -21.02 -2.37 -0.04
C LEU A 334 -21.16 -3.90 0.06
N VAL A 335 -20.26 -4.66 -0.58
CA VAL A 335 -20.22 -6.12 -0.48
C VAL A 335 -19.93 -6.58 0.95
N ARG A 336 -18.87 -6.05 1.57
CA ARG A 336 -18.43 -6.38 2.94
C ARG A 336 -19.54 -6.25 3.96
N PHE A 337 -20.29 -5.17 3.85
CA PHE A 337 -21.31 -4.77 4.82
C PHE A 337 -22.72 -5.21 4.43
N GLY A 338 -22.87 -5.99 3.35
CA GLY A 338 -24.17 -6.50 2.92
C GLY A 338 -25.17 -5.42 2.54
N ARG A 339 -24.71 -4.30 1.97
CA ARG A 339 -25.59 -3.19 1.54
C ARG A 339 -26.19 -3.50 0.16
N TRP A 340 -26.92 -4.62 0.08
CA TRP A 340 -27.39 -5.22 -1.16
C TRP A 340 -28.23 -4.27 -2.01
N ASP A 341 -29.21 -3.59 -1.41
CA ASP A 341 -30.07 -2.65 -2.13
C ASP A 341 -29.28 -1.49 -2.73
N GLU A 342 -28.32 -0.93 -1.99
CA GLU A 342 -27.46 0.14 -2.49
C GLU A 342 -26.54 -0.34 -3.61
N LEU A 343 -26.01 -1.57 -3.49
CA LEU A 343 -25.12 -2.15 -4.49
C LEU A 343 -25.87 -2.49 -5.80
N ILE A 344 -27.07 -3.05 -5.71
CA ILE A 344 -27.95 -3.29 -6.87
C ILE A 344 -28.27 -1.96 -7.57
N ALA A 345 -28.51 -0.89 -6.80
CA ALA A 345 -28.82 0.43 -7.34
C ALA A 345 -27.59 1.22 -7.84
N GLN A 346 -26.36 0.79 -7.53
CA GLN A 346 -25.14 1.54 -7.85
C GLN A 346 -24.98 1.72 -9.37
N PRO A 347 -25.01 2.94 -9.93
CA PRO A 347 -24.96 3.15 -11.37
C PRO A 347 -23.60 2.77 -11.96
N LEU A 348 -23.60 2.36 -13.24
CA LEU A 348 -22.36 2.23 -14.01
C LEU A 348 -21.81 3.62 -14.37
N PRO A 349 -20.48 3.77 -14.52
CA PRO A 349 -19.89 5.00 -15.02
C PRO A 349 -20.37 5.29 -16.46
N GLU A 350 -20.46 6.58 -16.82
CA GLU A 350 -20.84 7.00 -18.17
C GLU A 350 -19.80 6.55 -19.21
N ASP A 351 -18.51 6.74 -18.91
CA ASP A 351 -17.41 6.26 -19.73
C ASP A 351 -16.87 4.92 -19.20
N GLN A 352 -17.51 3.83 -19.63
CA GLN A 352 -17.07 2.48 -19.28
C GLN A 352 -15.74 2.07 -19.95
N GLY A 353 -15.24 2.86 -20.90
CA GLY A 353 -13.92 2.63 -21.52
C GLY A 353 -12.82 3.13 -20.61
N LEU A 354 -12.94 4.35 -20.10
CA LEU A 354 -12.03 4.91 -19.12
C LEU A 354 -12.10 4.13 -17.80
N TYR A 355 -13.32 3.94 -17.27
CA TYR A 355 -13.60 3.29 -15.99
C TYR A 355 -13.86 1.77 -16.15
N CYS A 356 -13.00 1.09 -16.89
CA CYS A 356 -13.20 -0.31 -17.27
C CYS A 356 -13.13 -1.28 -16.08
N THR A 357 -12.19 -1.08 -15.14
CA THR A 357 -12.07 -1.92 -13.94
C THR A 357 -13.26 -1.69 -13.03
N THR A 358 -13.62 -0.42 -12.80
CA THR A 358 -14.80 -0.03 -12.01
C THR A 358 -16.08 -0.64 -12.56
N THR A 359 -16.26 -0.61 -13.88
CA THR A 359 -17.42 -1.22 -14.55
C THR A 359 -17.52 -2.71 -14.25
N ALA A 360 -16.41 -3.45 -14.39
CA ALA A 360 -16.38 -4.88 -14.07
C ALA A 360 -16.65 -5.11 -12.56
N THR A 361 -16.02 -4.36 -11.66
CA THR A 361 -16.24 -4.50 -10.21
C THR A 361 -17.70 -4.26 -9.81
N ILE A 362 -18.38 -3.27 -10.41
CA ILE A 362 -19.80 -3.01 -10.15
C ILE A 362 -20.67 -4.19 -10.60
N HIS A 363 -20.43 -4.76 -11.78
CA HIS A 363 -21.15 -5.96 -12.24
C HIS A 363 -20.93 -7.14 -11.31
N TYR A 364 -19.69 -7.37 -10.85
CA TYR A 364 -19.39 -8.39 -9.84
C TYR A 364 -20.21 -8.16 -8.56
N GLY A 365 -20.14 -6.96 -7.98
CA GLY A 365 -20.81 -6.64 -6.73
C GLY A 365 -22.32 -6.77 -6.83
N ARG A 366 -22.92 -6.28 -7.93
CA ARG A 366 -24.35 -6.45 -8.21
C ARG A 366 -24.74 -7.91 -8.35
N GLY A 367 -23.94 -8.71 -9.04
CA GLY A 367 -24.16 -10.15 -9.18
C GLY A 367 -24.20 -10.87 -7.83
N VAL A 368 -23.24 -10.57 -6.94
CA VAL A 368 -23.21 -11.10 -5.57
C VAL A 368 -24.45 -10.65 -4.78
N ALA A 369 -24.82 -9.37 -4.84
CA ALA A 369 -25.98 -8.84 -4.13
C ALA A 369 -27.30 -9.46 -4.60
N LEU A 370 -27.46 -9.65 -5.92
CA LEU A 370 -28.65 -10.29 -6.50
C LEU A 370 -28.73 -11.76 -6.11
N ALA A 371 -27.61 -12.49 -6.12
CA ALA A 371 -27.58 -13.87 -5.66
C ALA A 371 -27.93 -13.96 -4.17
N ALA A 372 -27.32 -13.12 -3.32
CA ALA A 372 -27.60 -13.06 -1.88
C ALA A 372 -29.05 -12.67 -1.54
N THR A 373 -29.77 -12.06 -2.48
CA THR A 373 -31.20 -11.67 -2.35
C THR A 373 -32.14 -12.56 -3.16
N ASP A 374 -31.71 -13.77 -3.56
CA ASP A 374 -32.49 -14.79 -4.27
C ASP A 374 -33.02 -14.35 -5.66
N GLN A 375 -32.31 -13.42 -6.31
CA GLN A 375 -32.62 -12.90 -7.64
C GLN A 375 -31.71 -13.53 -8.71
N LEU A 376 -31.68 -14.86 -8.76
CA LEU A 376 -30.69 -15.65 -9.54
C LEU A 376 -30.64 -15.31 -11.03
N ALA A 377 -31.79 -15.14 -11.68
CA ALA A 377 -31.82 -14.81 -13.11
C ALA A 377 -31.15 -13.46 -13.42
N GLN A 378 -31.24 -12.51 -12.50
CA GLN A 378 -30.56 -11.21 -12.65
C GLN A 378 -29.09 -11.32 -12.25
N ALA A 379 -28.75 -12.14 -11.24
CA ALA A 379 -27.37 -12.43 -10.90
C ALA A 379 -26.60 -13.06 -12.08
N ASP A 380 -27.22 -13.98 -12.81
CA ASP A 380 -26.65 -14.56 -14.04
C ASP A 380 -26.46 -13.51 -15.16
N ALA A 381 -27.41 -12.57 -15.28
CA ALA A 381 -27.27 -11.48 -16.24
C ALA A 381 -26.09 -10.55 -15.88
N GLU A 382 -25.92 -10.23 -14.59
CA GLU A 382 -24.77 -9.45 -14.11
C GLU A 382 -23.46 -10.24 -14.26
N ARG A 383 -23.44 -11.56 -14.05
CA ARG A 383 -22.26 -12.41 -14.34
C ARG A 383 -21.86 -12.38 -15.82
N ALA A 384 -22.84 -12.44 -16.72
CA ALA A 384 -22.58 -12.31 -18.16
C ALA A 384 -22.08 -10.91 -18.54
N ALA A 385 -22.57 -9.87 -17.87
CA ALA A 385 -22.12 -8.49 -18.07
C ALA A 385 -20.70 -8.28 -17.50
N PHE A 386 -20.41 -8.81 -16.32
CA PHE A 386 -19.09 -8.86 -15.71
C PHE A 386 -18.06 -9.46 -16.67
N THR A 387 -18.36 -10.63 -17.24
CA THR A 387 -17.45 -11.31 -18.18
C THR A 387 -17.09 -10.40 -19.37
N LYS A 388 -18.08 -9.71 -19.95
CA LYS A 388 -17.85 -8.79 -21.06
C LYS A 388 -17.04 -7.55 -20.65
N ALA A 389 -17.23 -7.05 -19.44
CA ALA A 389 -16.47 -5.91 -18.91
C ALA A 389 -15.02 -6.33 -18.60
N TYR A 390 -14.85 -7.48 -17.97
CA TYR A 390 -13.55 -8.10 -17.66
C TYR A 390 -12.67 -8.27 -18.90
N ASP A 391 -13.25 -8.78 -20.00
CA ASP A 391 -12.52 -8.98 -21.26
C ASP A 391 -12.01 -7.68 -21.89
N ARG A 392 -12.59 -6.53 -21.54
CA ARG A 392 -12.18 -5.21 -22.04
C ARG A 392 -11.06 -4.57 -21.23
N ILE A 393 -10.74 -5.09 -20.04
CA ILE A 393 -9.71 -4.52 -19.18
C ILE A 393 -8.34 -4.72 -19.85
N PRO A 394 -7.61 -3.64 -20.18
CA PRO A 394 -6.25 -3.72 -20.68
C PRO A 394 -5.34 -4.45 -19.69
N GLY A 395 -4.36 -5.21 -20.20
CA GLY A 395 -3.34 -5.84 -19.35
C GLY A 395 -2.45 -4.84 -18.60
N SER A 396 -2.49 -3.56 -18.99
CA SER A 396 -1.78 -2.46 -18.35
C SER A 396 -2.49 -1.86 -17.13
N ARG A 397 -3.78 -2.20 -16.88
CA ARG A 397 -4.49 -1.73 -15.69
C ARG A 397 -4.03 -2.52 -14.46
N TYR A 398 -3.67 -1.82 -13.40
CA TYR A 398 -3.25 -2.42 -12.15
C TYR A 398 -3.68 -1.61 -10.93
N LEU A 399 -3.58 -2.25 -9.78
CA LEU A 399 -3.60 -1.64 -8.46
C LEU A 399 -2.28 -2.03 -7.81
N PHE A 400 -1.37 -1.07 -7.65
CA PHE A 400 0.04 -1.31 -7.25
C PHE A 400 0.68 -2.51 -7.96
N ASN A 401 0.93 -3.61 -7.25
CA ASN A 401 1.69 -4.75 -7.76
C ASN A 401 0.82 -5.77 -8.51
N ASN A 402 -0.50 -5.56 -8.51
CA ASN A 402 -1.48 -6.54 -8.97
C ASN A 402 -2.22 -6.03 -10.21
N THR A 403 -2.26 -6.82 -11.29
CA THR A 403 -3.07 -6.44 -12.45
C THR A 403 -4.56 -6.46 -12.08
N SER A 404 -5.34 -5.54 -12.63
CA SER A 404 -6.78 -5.50 -12.40
C SER A 404 -7.47 -6.79 -12.90
N ARG A 405 -6.88 -7.47 -13.89
CA ARG A 405 -7.37 -8.76 -14.40
C ARG A 405 -7.14 -9.90 -13.40
N ASP A 406 -6.02 -9.92 -12.69
CA ASP A 406 -5.76 -10.94 -11.67
C ASP A 406 -6.64 -10.72 -10.44
N ILE A 407 -6.78 -9.47 -9.99
CA ILE A 407 -7.71 -9.10 -8.90
C ILE A 407 -9.14 -9.54 -9.26
N LEU A 408 -9.62 -9.21 -10.45
CA LEU A 408 -10.99 -9.55 -10.84
C LEU A 408 -11.17 -11.03 -11.25
N ALA A 409 -10.10 -11.80 -11.42
CA ALA A 409 -10.22 -13.26 -11.49
C ALA A 409 -10.71 -13.84 -10.15
N VAL A 410 -10.31 -13.23 -9.01
CA VAL A 410 -10.86 -13.56 -7.68
C VAL A 410 -12.36 -13.26 -7.65
N ALA A 411 -12.76 -12.07 -8.13
CA ALA A 411 -14.16 -11.66 -8.23
C ALA A 411 -15.01 -12.64 -9.05
N ALA A 412 -14.48 -13.11 -10.18
CA ALA A 412 -15.15 -14.09 -11.04
C ALA A 412 -15.46 -15.39 -10.27
N ALA A 413 -14.45 -15.95 -9.59
CA ALA A 413 -14.61 -17.17 -8.80
C ALA A 413 -15.53 -16.98 -7.59
N MET A 414 -15.47 -15.82 -6.94
CA MET A 414 -16.40 -15.46 -5.85
C MET A 414 -17.85 -15.38 -6.33
N LEU A 415 -18.09 -14.75 -7.48
CA LEU A 415 -19.43 -14.63 -8.06
C LEU A 415 -20.01 -15.99 -8.48
N ASP A 416 -19.22 -16.83 -9.14
CA ASP A 416 -19.63 -18.19 -9.48
C ASP A 416 -19.95 -19.03 -8.23
N GLY A 417 -19.12 -18.88 -7.18
CA GLY A 417 -19.34 -19.55 -5.90
C GLY A 417 -20.64 -19.12 -5.23
N GLU A 418 -20.92 -17.81 -5.16
CA GLU A 418 -22.15 -17.29 -4.57
C GLU A 418 -23.39 -17.75 -5.34
N ILE A 419 -23.40 -17.64 -6.68
CA ILE A 419 -24.55 -18.08 -7.51
C ILE A 419 -24.79 -19.57 -7.33
N ALA A 420 -23.75 -20.41 -7.47
CA ALA A 420 -23.89 -21.86 -7.31
C ALA A 420 -24.37 -22.23 -5.90
N TYR A 421 -23.94 -21.51 -4.87
CA TYR A 421 -24.40 -21.74 -3.50
C TYR A 421 -25.90 -21.51 -3.36
N ARG A 422 -26.41 -20.43 -3.95
CA ARG A 422 -27.85 -20.06 -3.91
C ARG A 422 -28.72 -20.97 -4.76
N GLU A 423 -28.15 -21.58 -5.78
CA GLU A 423 -28.79 -22.67 -6.54
C GLU A 423 -28.73 -24.03 -5.81
N ALA A 424 -28.23 -24.07 -4.58
CA ALA A 424 -28.01 -25.29 -3.79
C ALA A 424 -27.05 -26.30 -4.44
N ARG A 425 -26.18 -25.85 -5.34
CA ARG A 425 -25.09 -26.64 -5.93
C ARG A 425 -23.83 -26.56 -5.05
N PHE A 426 -23.95 -27.02 -3.80
CA PHE A 426 -22.97 -26.74 -2.75
C PHE A 426 -21.54 -27.23 -3.04
N ASP A 427 -21.38 -28.43 -3.61
CA ASP A 427 -20.04 -28.96 -3.93
C ASP A 427 -19.31 -28.09 -4.96
N GLU A 428 -20.05 -27.62 -5.97
CA GLU A 428 -19.55 -26.72 -7.00
C GLU A 428 -19.24 -25.34 -6.41
N ALA A 429 -20.17 -24.79 -5.60
CA ALA A 429 -19.98 -23.54 -4.90
C ALA A 429 -18.70 -23.51 -4.06
N PHE A 430 -18.49 -24.53 -3.22
CA PHE A 430 -17.27 -24.64 -2.43
C PHE A 430 -16.02 -24.90 -3.29
N GLY A 431 -16.16 -25.49 -4.49
CA GLY A 431 -15.09 -25.57 -5.48
C GLY A 431 -14.65 -24.19 -5.96
N HIS A 432 -15.60 -23.35 -6.36
CA HIS A 432 -15.34 -21.97 -6.79
C HIS A 432 -14.76 -21.11 -5.66
N LEU A 433 -15.28 -21.23 -4.44
CA LEU A 433 -14.77 -20.46 -3.29
C LEU A 433 -13.34 -20.87 -2.90
N ARG A 434 -12.99 -22.15 -2.98
CA ARG A 434 -11.57 -22.58 -2.83
C ARG A 434 -10.70 -22.04 -3.95
N ARG A 435 -11.21 -21.98 -5.18
CA ARG A 435 -10.49 -21.38 -6.30
C ARG A 435 -10.26 -19.89 -6.11
N ALA A 436 -11.25 -19.16 -5.58
CA ALA A 436 -11.10 -17.75 -5.22
C ALA A 436 -9.99 -17.55 -4.19
N VAL A 437 -9.98 -18.37 -3.14
CA VAL A 437 -8.91 -18.41 -2.13
C VAL A 437 -7.54 -18.67 -2.75
N GLU A 438 -7.42 -19.66 -3.64
CA GLU A 438 -6.14 -19.96 -4.30
C GLU A 438 -5.66 -18.84 -5.24
N LEU A 439 -6.57 -18.06 -5.81
CA LEU A 439 -6.25 -16.90 -6.64
C LEU A 439 -5.78 -15.74 -5.76
N ASP A 440 -6.51 -15.46 -4.69
CA ASP A 440 -6.23 -14.45 -3.67
C ASP A 440 -4.84 -14.67 -3.04
N ASP A 441 -4.56 -15.88 -2.54
CA ASP A 441 -3.27 -16.25 -1.93
C ASP A 441 -2.06 -16.19 -2.91
N ARG A 442 -2.31 -16.12 -4.22
CA ARG A 442 -1.26 -16.07 -5.27
C ARG A 442 -1.05 -14.68 -5.85
N LEU A 443 -1.85 -13.70 -5.45
CA LEU A 443 -1.62 -12.32 -5.82
C LEU A 443 -0.23 -11.89 -5.31
N PRO A 444 0.56 -11.17 -6.13
CA PRO A 444 1.72 -10.45 -5.64
C PRO A 444 1.44 -9.67 -4.35
N TYR A 445 2.42 -9.66 -3.45
CA TYR A 445 2.31 -8.93 -2.20
C TYR A 445 2.02 -7.45 -2.47
N ASP A 446 1.09 -6.91 -1.69
CA ASP A 446 0.62 -5.55 -1.78
C ASP A 446 -0.04 -5.18 -0.46
N GLU A 447 -0.03 -3.90 -0.12
CA GLU A 447 -0.55 -3.43 1.15
C GLU A 447 -1.26 -2.08 0.99
N PRO A 448 -2.57 -2.00 1.27
CA PRO A 448 -3.44 -3.13 1.56
C PRO A 448 -3.52 -4.08 0.37
N TRP A 449 -3.78 -5.36 0.64
CA TRP A 449 -3.91 -6.41 -0.37
C TRP A 449 -4.81 -6.00 -1.53
N GLY A 450 -4.39 -6.36 -2.76
CA GLY A 450 -5.13 -6.01 -3.98
C GLY A 450 -6.59 -6.49 -3.99
N TRP A 451 -6.92 -7.54 -3.23
CA TRP A 451 -8.29 -7.96 -2.97
C TRP A 451 -8.77 -7.51 -1.58
N MET A 452 -9.75 -6.61 -1.54
CA MET A 452 -10.16 -5.86 -0.33
C MET A 452 -10.83 -6.67 0.78
N GLN A 453 -11.40 -7.85 0.48
CA GLN A 453 -12.13 -8.66 1.45
C GLN A 453 -11.58 -10.08 1.40
N PRO A 454 -10.87 -10.57 2.42
CA PRO A 454 -10.30 -11.91 2.38
C PRO A 454 -11.36 -12.94 1.99
N THR A 455 -11.12 -13.65 0.88
CA THR A 455 -12.07 -14.63 0.29
C THR A 455 -12.48 -15.71 1.29
N ARG A 456 -11.58 -16.02 2.21
CA ARG A 456 -11.75 -16.92 3.36
C ARG A 456 -12.93 -16.56 4.24
N HIS A 457 -13.30 -15.28 4.35
CA HIS A 457 -14.44 -14.86 5.18
C HIS A 457 -15.75 -15.39 4.59
N SER A 458 -15.95 -15.28 3.27
CA SER A 458 -17.13 -15.83 2.60
C SER A 458 -17.12 -17.36 2.64
N TYR A 459 -15.98 -17.99 2.37
CA TYR A 459 -15.84 -19.45 2.42
C TYR A 459 -16.15 -20.00 3.83
N GLY A 460 -15.55 -19.42 4.87
CA GLY A 460 -15.79 -19.82 6.26
C GLY A 460 -17.24 -19.58 6.70
N ALA A 461 -17.87 -18.48 6.26
CA ALA A 461 -19.25 -18.16 6.62
C ALA A 461 -20.23 -19.20 6.06
N LEU A 462 -20.06 -19.55 4.78
CA LEU A 462 -20.94 -20.52 4.10
C LEU A 462 -20.67 -21.97 4.56
N LEU A 463 -19.42 -22.30 4.93
CA LEU A 463 -19.14 -23.58 5.60
C LEU A 463 -19.92 -23.69 6.92
N LEU A 464 -19.92 -22.63 7.72
CA LEU A 464 -20.60 -22.61 9.01
C LEU A 464 -22.13 -22.66 8.85
N GLU A 465 -22.66 -22.01 7.82
CA GLU A 465 -24.09 -22.10 7.44
C GLU A 465 -24.50 -23.55 7.10
N GLN A 466 -23.62 -24.32 6.47
CA GLN A 466 -23.84 -25.75 6.17
C GLN A 466 -23.47 -26.70 7.34
N GLY A 467 -23.16 -26.16 8.53
CA GLY A 467 -22.79 -26.95 9.70
C GLY A 467 -21.40 -27.60 9.63
N HIS A 468 -20.54 -27.17 8.70
CA HIS A 468 -19.15 -27.64 8.60
C HIS A 468 -18.23 -26.89 9.59
N VAL A 469 -18.54 -27.00 10.88
CA VAL A 469 -17.96 -26.18 11.96
C VAL A 469 -16.44 -26.34 12.06
N GLU A 470 -15.90 -27.56 12.02
CA GLU A 470 -14.46 -27.79 12.12
C GLU A 470 -13.69 -27.21 10.93
N LYS A 471 -14.27 -27.30 9.72
CA LYS A 471 -13.65 -26.72 8.52
C LYS A 471 -13.66 -25.19 8.59
N ALA A 472 -14.78 -24.60 9.02
CA ALA A 472 -14.86 -23.16 9.22
C ALA A 472 -13.87 -22.67 10.29
N ALA A 473 -13.74 -23.41 11.41
CA ALA A 473 -12.77 -23.11 12.46
C ALA A 473 -11.33 -23.06 11.92
N ALA A 474 -10.93 -24.02 11.09
CA ALA A 474 -9.60 -24.05 10.47
C ALA A 474 -9.39 -22.85 9.53
N VAL A 475 -10.40 -22.47 8.75
CA VAL A 475 -10.32 -21.30 7.85
C VAL A 475 -10.07 -20.01 8.63
N TYR A 476 -10.81 -19.78 9.73
CA TYR A 476 -10.62 -18.57 10.53
C TYR A 476 -9.33 -18.60 11.36
N ALA A 477 -8.89 -19.77 11.85
CA ALA A 477 -7.62 -19.89 12.55
C ALA A 477 -6.44 -19.51 11.63
N ALA A 478 -6.45 -20.01 10.39
CA ALA A 478 -5.46 -19.68 9.38
C ALA A 478 -5.49 -18.18 9.03
N ASP A 479 -6.67 -17.62 8.77
CA ASP A 479 -6.84 -16.18 8.47
C ASP A 479 -6.36 -15.28 9.62
N LEU A 480 -6.60 -15.66 10.88
CA LEU A 480 -6.13 -14.92 12.06
C LEU A 480 -4.63 -15.11 12.36
N GLY A 481 -3.92 -15.96 11.62
CA GLY A 481 -2.51 -16.30 11.90
C GLY A 481 -2.31 -17.12 13.18
N LEU A 482 -3.32 -17.90 13.59
CA LEU A 482 -3.24 -18.75 14.79
C LEU A 482 -2.56 -20.11 14.53
N ASP A 483 -2.25 -20.39 13.26
CA ASP A 483 -1.53 -21.57 12.81
C ASP A 483 -0.64 -21.21 11.59
N PRO A 484 0.30 -22.07 11.17
CA PRO A 484 1.26 -21.74 10.12
C PRO A 484 0.73 -22.03 8.70
N THR A 485 -0.59 -22.16 8.50
CA THR A 485 -1.17 -22.51 7.19
C THR A 485 -0.91 -21.41 6.15
N LEU A 486 -0.99 -20.14 6.55
CA LEU A 486 -0.77 -18.99 5.67
C LEU A 486 0.59 -18.35 5.91
N ALA A 487 1.20 -17.91 4.81
CA ALA A 487 2.31 -16.97 4.83
C ALA A 487 1.99 -15.76 5.72
N ARG A 488 2.99 -15.23 6.43
CA ARG A 488 2.80 -14.10 7.36
C ARG A 488 2.09 -12.89 6.72
N PRO A 489 2.42 -12.50 5.46
CA PRO A 489 1.75 -11.41 4.79
C PRO A 489 0.39 -11.79 4.18
N CYS A 490 -0.16 -12.98 4.44
CA CYS A 490 -1.53 -13.37 4.06
C CYS A 490 -2.44 -13.55 5.28
N GLN A 491 -1.95 -13.19 6.47
CA GLN A 491 -2.69 -13.27 7.72
C GLN A 491 -3.31 -11.91 8.04
N HIS A 492 -4.49 -11.93 8.64
CA HIS A 492 -5.25 -10.77 9.08
C HIS A 492 -5.52 -10.81 10.59
N PRO A 493 -4.48 -10.70 11.45
CA PRO A 493 -4.68 -10.71 12.90
C PRO A 493 -5.70 -9.66 13.35
N GLY A 494 -6.43 -9.94 14.43
CA GLY A 494 -7.31 -8.96 15.06
C GLY A 494 -8.55 -8.53 14.26
N ASN A 495 -8.78 -9.06 13.05
CA ASN A 495 -9.90 -8.62 12.24
C ASN A 495 -11.24 -9.07 12.84
N VAL A 496 -12.23 -8.16 12.89
CA VAL A 496 -13.46 -8.39 13.68
C VAL A 496 -14.28 -9.58 13.17
N TRP A 497 -14.13 -9.90 11.89
CA TRP A 497 -14.98 -10.83 11.16
C TRP A 497 -14.55 -12.28 11.37
N SER A 498 -13.26 -12.58 11.21
CA SER A 498 -12.71 -13.90 11.52
C SER A 498 -12.66 -14.14 13.02
N LEU A 499 -12.45 -13.10 13.85
CA LEU A 499 -12.64 -13.23 15.30
C LEU A 499 -14.07 -13.68 15.65
N HIS A 500 -15.08 -13.08 15.01
CA HIS A 500 -16.48 -13.47 15.21
C HIS A 500 -16.72 -14.90 14.75
N GLY A 501 -16.36 -15.23 13.51
CA GLY A 501 -16.54 -16.55 12.93
C GLY A 501 -15.83 -17.66 13.72
N TYR A 502 -14.59 -17.41 14.14
CA TYR A 502 -13.82 -18.38 14.93
C TYR A 502 -14.42 -18.58 16.31
N HIS A 503 -14.80 -17.49 17.01
CA HIS A 503 -15.46 -17.59 18.30
C HIS A 503 -16.75 -18.41 18.23
N GLU A 504 -17.58 -18.20 17.20
CA GLU A 504 -18.80 -18.99 16.99
C GLU A 504 -18.47 -20.48 16.81
N CYS A 505 -17.49 -20.80 15.95
CA CYS A 505 -17.05 -22.17 15.74
C CYS A 505 -16.57 -22.81 17.05
N LEU A 506 -15.72 -22.13 17.82
CA LEU A 506 -15.18 -22.64 19.08
C LEU A 506 -16.27 -22.93 20.10
N ARG A 507 -17.33 -22.10 20.16
CA ARG A 507 -18.49 -22.35 21.03
C ARG A 507 -19.26 -23.59 20.60
N GLN A 508 -19.54 -23.76 19.32
CA GLN A 508 -20.25 -24.93 18.81
C GLN A 508 -19.45 -26.23 19.01
N LEU A 509 -18.11 -26.15 18.91
CA LEU A 509 -17.20 -27.28 19.16
C LEU A 509 -16.94 -27.56 20.65
N GLY A 510 -17.44 -26.74 21.57
CA GLY A 510 -17.17 -26.86 23.01
C GLY A 510 -15.72 -26.54 23.43
N ARG A 511 -14.95 -25.84 22.59
CA ARG A 511 -13.56 -25.42 22.84
C ARG A 511 -13.51 -24.17 23.74
N THR A 512 -14.05 -24.28 24.95
CA THR A 512 -14.34 -23.15 25.86
C THR A 512 -13.13 -22.31 26.24
N ALA A 513 -11.95 -22.92 26.45
CA ALA A 513 -10.75 -22.20 26.83
C ALA A 513 -10.29 -21.24 25.73
N GLU A 514 -10.25 -21.72 24.49
CA GLU A 514 -9.90 -20.94 23.31
C GLU A 514 -10.97 -19.88 23.01
N ALA A 515 -12.25 -20.25 23.11
CA ALA A 515 -13.36 -19.30 22.94
C ALA A 515 -13.25 -18.13 23.94
N THR A 516 -12.82 -18.39 25.18
CA THR A 516 -12.61 -17.35 26.19
C THR A 516 -11.51 -16.36 25.78
N LEU A 517 -10.40 -16.84 25.22
CA LEU A 517 -9.31 -15.99 24.75
C LEU A 517 -9.75 -15.14 23.55
N ILE A 518 -10.37 -15.77 22.54
CA ILE A 518 -10.86 -15.07 21.34
C ILE A 518 -11.96 -14.07 21.69
N SER A 519 -12.84 -14.38 22.65
CA SER A 519 -13.89 -13.47 23.11
C SER A 519 -13.34 -12.17 23.71
N GLN A 520 -12.15 -12.20 24.33
CA GLN A 520 -11.51 -10.96 24.82
C GLN A 520 -11.13 -10.04 23.67
N GLN A 521 -10.48 -10.58 22.64
CA GLN A 521 -10.10 -9.82 21.44
C GLN A 521 -11.34 -9.34 20.67
N LEU A 522 -12.31 -10.22 20.45
CA LEU A 522 -13.55 -9.92 19.74
C LEU A 522 -14.33 -8.78 20.42
N ARG A 523 -14.42 -8.76 21.76
CA ARG A 523 -15.11 -7.65 22.46
C ARG A 523 -14.45 -6.29 22.22
N LEU A 524 -13.13 -6.25 22.12
CA LEU A 524 -12.40 -5.01 21.81
C LEU A 524 -12.60 -4.59 20.36
N ALA A 525 -12.56 -5.54 19.42
CA ALA A 525 -12.80 -5.27 18.00
C ALA A 525 -14.24 -4.78 17.74
N VAL A 526 -15.24 -5.50 18.27
CA VAL A 526 -16.67 -5.13 18.14
C VAL A 526 -17.00 -3.78 18.77
N ALA A 527 -16.30 -3.38 19.84
CA ALA A 527 -16.53 -2.08 20.47
C ALA A 527 -16.24 -0.88 19.55
N ARG A 528 -15.53 -1.08 18.44
CA ARG A 528 -15.23 -0.04 17.44
C ARG A 528 -16.10 -0.13 16.19
N ALA A 529 -16.76 -1.26 15.95
CA ALA A 529 -17.66 -1.43 14.83
C ALA A 529 -18.88 -0.49 14.94
N ASP A 530 -19.30 0.10 13.83
CA ASP A 530 -20.49 0.96 13.76
C ASP A 530 -21.72 0.22 13.20
N VAL A 531 -21.55 -1.08 12.90
CA VAL A 531 -22.61 -2.01 12.52
C VAL A 531 -22.59 -3.27 13.40
N PRO A 532 -23.72 -3.96 13.58
CA PRO A 532 -23.72 -5.27 14.23
C PRO A 532 -22.92 -6.31 13.44
N ILE A 533 -21.96 -6.95 14.10
CA ILE A 533 -21.22 -8.10 13.53
C ILE A 533 -22.00 -9.37 13.87
N ARG A 534 -22.72 -9.92 12.88
CA ARG A 534 -23.58 -11.12 13.04
C ARG A 534 -23.00 -12.38 12.40
N ALA A 535 -22.13 -12.19 11.42
CA ALA A 535 -21.42 -13.23 10.70
C ALA A 535 -20.11 -12.64 10.18
N SER A 536 -19.16 -13.50 9.84
CA SER A 536 -17.90 -13.12 9.18
C SER A 536 -18.10 -12.61 7.75
N CYS A 537 -19.25 -12.92 7.13
CA CYS A 537 -19.65 -12.45 5.81
C CYS A 537 -21.17 -12.27 5.73
N ALA A 538 -21.64 -11.22 5.05
CA ALA A 538 -23.05 -10.98 4.81
C ALA A 538 -23.69 -11.99 3.84
N CYS A 539 -22.90 -12.81 3.13
CA CYS A 539 -23.39 -13.95 2.36
C CYS A 539 -23.97 -15.06 3.25
N ARG A 540 -23.71 -15.09 4.56
CA ARG A 540 -24.43 -16.04 5.44
C ARG A 540 -25.76 -15.42 5.84
N LEU A 541 -26.86 -16.05 5.44
CA LEU A 541 -28.23 -15.61 5.70
C LEU A 541 -28.81 -16.27 6.97
N ASP A 542 -28.41 -17.50 7.29
CA ASP A 542 -28.83 -18.17 8.53
C ASP A 542 -27.89 -17.81 9.70
N VAL A 543 -28.27 -16.76 10.41
CA VAL A 543 -27.63 -16.28 11.65
C VAL A 543 -28.48 -16.55 12.89
N SER A 544 -29.49 -17.43 12.78
CA SER A 544 -30.52 -17.63 13.81
C SER A 544 -30.01 -18.27 15.12
N GLY A 545 -28.76 -18.74 15.14
CA GLY A 545 -28.17 -19.49 16.25
C GLY A 545 -26.94 -18.86 16.91
N SER A 546 -26.54 -17.63 16.52
CA SER A 546 -25.36 -16.93 17.05
C SER A 546 -25.59 -16.27 18.41
#